data_AF-A0A7W0X5J3-F1
#
_entry.id   AF-A0A7W0X5J3-F1
#
_cell.length_a   1.000
_cell.length_b   1.000
_cell.length_c   1.000
_cell.angle_alpha   90.00
_cell.angle_beta   90.00
_cell.angle_gamma   90.00
#
_symmetry.space_group_name_H-M   'P 1'
#
loop_
_entity.id
_entity.type
_entity.pdbx_description
1 polymer ?
#
loop_
_entity_poly.entity_id
_entity_poly.type
_entity_poly.pdbx_seq_one_letter_code
_entity_poly.pdbx_strand_id
1 'polypeptide(L)'
;MKDLLPIRNKSLTVWIGLALVGVALILLPLALSQIGTAWVRITNLAILFVLLALGLNIVVGFAGLLDLGYIAFYAVGAYVYALLASPHFNLHLPFWVILPIAAAVACFFGVILGAPTLKLRGDYLAIVTL
;
A
#
# COMPACT_ATOMS: atom_id res chain seq x y z
N MET A 1 22.80 -31.70 33.99
CA MET A 1 21.51 -30.98 34.00
C MET A 1 21.62 -29.84 32.96
N LYS A 2 22.08 -30.12 31.74
CA LYS A 2 21.33 -30.55 30.55
C LYS A 2 20.09 -29.68 30.30
N ASP A 3 20.29 -28.61 29.54
CA ASP A 3 19.54 -28.21 28.34
C ASP A 3 17.99 -28.24 28.48
N LEU A 4 17.22 -27.18 28.23
CA LEU A 4 17.14 -26.39 27.01
C LEU A 4 16.24 -25.18 27.31
N LEU A 5 16.80 -23.97 27.35
CA LEU A 5 15.97 -22.77 27.14
C LEU A 5 15.59 -22.80 25.65
N PRO A 6 14.29 -22.91 25.30
CA PRO A 6 13.89 -22.94 23.90
C PRO A 6 14.29 -21.59 23.30
N ILE A 7 15.24 -21.64 22.37
CA ILE A 7 15.66 -20.53 21.52
C ILE A 7 14.43 -20.19 20.67
N ARG A 8 13.55 -19.37 21.24
CA ARG A 8 12.25 -19.00 20.71
C ARG A 8 12.48 -18.28 19.39
N ASN A 9 12.17 -18.97 18.31
CA ASN A 9 12.18 -18.48 16.94
C ASN A 9 11.23 -17.28 16.80
N LYS A 10 11.72 -16.08 17.14
CA LYS A 10 10.97 -14.83 17.06
C LYS A 10 10.51 -14.53 15.62
N SER A 11 11.22 -15.04 14.61
CA SER A 11 10.89 -14.83 13.19
C SER A 11 9.57 -15.53 12.83
N LEU A 12 9.43 -16.83 13.12
CA LEU A 12 8.24 -17.61 12.72
C LEU A 12 6.94 -17.10 13.35
N THR A 13 6.96 -16.68 14.62
CA THR A 13 5.78 -16.09 15.28
C THR A 13 5.39 -14.74 14.68
N VAL A 14 6.36 -13.93 14.25
CA VAL A 14 6.11 -12.64 13.57
C VAL A 14 5.53 -12.86 12.17
N TRP A 15 6.03 -13.84 11.41
CA TRP A 15 5.48 -14.20 10.10
C TRP A 15 4.05 -14.74 10.18
N ILE A 16 3.76 -15.56 11.19
CA ILE A 16 2.39 -16.07 11.44
C ILE A 16 1.46 -14.91 11.83
N GLY A 17 1.92 -13.98 12.67
CA GLY A 17 1.17 -12.78 13.04
C GLY A 17 0.87 -11.89 11.84
N LEU A 18 1.87 -11.63 10.98
CA LEU A 18 1.71 -10.87 9.75
C LEU A 18 0.74 -11.52 8.77
N ALA A 19 0.84 -12.84 8.59
CA ALA A 19 -0.07 -13.60 7.73
C ALA A 19 -1.52 -13.53 8.24
N LEU A 20 -1.73 -13.68 9.55
CA LEU A 20 -3.05 -13.55 10.16
C LEU A 20 -3.66 -12.16 9.99
N VAL A 21 -2.87 -11.11 10.16
CA VAL A 21 -3.31 -9.73 9.93
C VAL A 21 -3.67 -9.52 8.45
N GLY A 22 -2.84 -9.99 7.52
CA GLY A 22 -3.12 -9.91 6.08
C GLY A 22 -4.40 -10.62 5.69
N VAL A 23 -4.61 -11.84 6.20
CA VAL A 23 -5.84 -12.62 5.95
C VAL A 23 -7.06 -11.94 6.56
N ALA A 24 -6.96 -11.41 7.79
CA ALA A 24 -8.04 -10.66 8.42
C ALA A 24 -8.42 -9.41 7.60
N LEU A 25 -7.44 -8.66 7.10
CA LEU A 25 -7.67 -7.48 6.27
C LEU A 25 -8.41 -7.80 4.97
N ILE A 26 -8.18 -8.98 4.36
CA ILE A 26 -8.87 -9.40 3.13
C ILE A 26 -10.29 -9.90 3.43
N LEU A 27 -10.49 -10.64 4.52
CA LEU A 27 -11.76 -11.30 4.84
C LEU A 27 -12.78 -10.37 5.51
N LEU A 28 -12.32 -9.38 6.28
CA LEU A 28 -13.18 -8.41 6.97
C LEU A 28 -14.18 -7.67 6.06
N PRO A 29 -13.80 -7.09 4.91
CA PRO A 29 -14.74 -6.38 4.06
C PRO A 29 -15.76 -7.31 3.40
N LEU A 30 -15.37 -8.57 3.13
CA LEU A 30 -16.26 -9.60 2.57
C LEU A 30 -17.32 -10.04 3.58
N ALA A 31 -16.93 -10.24 4.85
CA ALA A 31 -17.87 -10.58 5.92
C ALA A 31 -18.83 -9.43 6.25
N LEU A 32 -18.33 -8.19 6.25
CA LEU A 32 -19.12 -6.99 6.54
C LEU A 32 -20.04 -6.58 5.36
N SER A 33 -19.79 -7.09 4.15
CA SER A 33 -20.65 -6.86 2.99
C SER A 33 -22.09 -7.34 3.16
N GLN A 34 -22.33 -8.28 4.07
CA GLN A 34 -23.65 -8.84 4.32
C GLN A 34 -24.49 -8.05 5.34
N ILE A 35 -23.88 -7.09 6.07
CA ILE A 35 -24.52 -6.38 7.19
C ILE A 35 -24.87 -4.93 6.83
N GLY A 36 -24.17 -4.31 5.87
CA GLY A 36 -24.53 -2.99 5.34
C GLY A 36 -23.41 -2.26 4.59
N THR A 37 -23.77 -1.45 3.60
CA THR A 37 -22.83 -0.74 2.70
C THR A 37 -21.98 0.31 3.42
N ALA A 38 -22.48 0.91 4.51
CA ALA A 38 -21.74 1.88 5.31
C ALA A 38 -20.50 1.25 6.00
N TRP A 39 -20.67 0.06 6.57
CA TRP A 39 -19.59 -0.67 7.25
C TRP A 39 -18.49 -1.08 6.28
N VAL A 40 -18.85 -1.56 5.09
CA VAL A 40 -17.88 -1.89 4.02
C VAL A 40 -17.06 -0.67 3.64
N ARG A 41 -17.68 0.51 3.49
CA ARG A 41 -16.97 1.73 3.12
C ARG A 41 -15.97 2.16 4.19
N ILE A 42 -16.38 2.12 5.47
CA ILE A 42 -15.50 2.47 6.59
C ILE A 42 -14.33 1.48 6.66
N THR A 43 -14.59 0.18 6.53
CA THR A 43 -13.55 -0.86 6.55
C THR A 43 -12.60 -0.74 5.35
N ASN A 44 -13.11 -0.49 4.15
CA ASN A 44 -12.25 -0.27 2.98
C ASN A 44 -11.32 0.94 3.16
N LEU A 45 -11.83 2.05 3.71
CA LEU A 45 -10.99 3.20 4.04
C LEU A 45 -9.96 2.89 5.13
N ALA A 46 -10.35 2.13 6.16
CA ALA A 46 -9.42 1.72 7.22
C ALA A 46 -8.29 0.84 6.66
N ILE A 47 -8.62 -0.18 5.86
CA ILE A 47 -7.64 -1.06 5.21
C ILE A 47 -6.72 -0.27 4.29
N LEU A 48 -7.27 0.70 3.55
CA LEU A 48 -6.49 1.58 2.67
C LEU A 48 -5.44 2.37 3.47
N PHE A 49 -5.84 3.02 4.57
CA PHE A 49 -4.90 3.76 5.41
C PHE A 49 -3.87 2.85 6.09
N VAL A 50 -4.25 1.63 6.49
CA VAL A 50 -3.32 0.62 7.00
C VAL A 50 -2.28 0.25 5.92
N LEU A 51 -2.72 0.05 4.67
CA LEU A 51 -1.83 -0.25 3.55
C LEU A 51 -0.87 0.91 3.26
N LEU A 52 -1.36 2.15 3.31
CA LEU A 52 -0.53 3.35 3.18
C LEU A 52 0.49 3.47 4.31
N ALA A 53 0.08 3.21 5.56
CA ALA A 53 0.96 3.23 6.71
C ALA A 53 2.06 2.15 6.62
N LEU A 54 1.71 0.95 6.15
CA LEU A 54 2.68 -0.12 5.89
C LEU A 54 3.65 0.25 4.77
N GLY A 55 3.17 0.86 3.68
CA GLY A 55 4.03 1.35 2.62
C GLY A 55 5.04 2.39 3.11
N LEU A 56 4.58 3.36 3.91
CA LEU A 56 5.44 4.36 4.53
C LEU A 56 6.44 3.74 5.53
N ASN A 57 6.01 2.72 6.30
CA ASN A 57 6.88 2.00 7.22
C ASN A 57 8.05 1.32 6.49
N ILE A 58 7.82 0.81 5.28
CA ILE A 58 8.88 0.21 4.46
C ILE A 58 9.85 1.28 3.98
N VAL A 59 9.37 2.41 3.46
CA VAL A 59 10.23 3.47 2.93
C VAL A 59 11.06 4.09 4.06
N VAL A 60 10.42 4.55 5.14
CA VAL A 60 11.13 5.18 6.26
C VAL A 60 11.97 4.17 7.03
N GLY A 61 11.47 2.95 7.23
CA GLY A 61 12.14 1.91 8.02
C GLY A 61 13.36 1.31 7.34
N PHE A 62 13.34 1.12 6.00
CA PHE A 62 14.47 0.53 5.28
C PHE A 62 15.35 1.55 4.54
N ALA A 63 14.80 2.65 4.02
CA ALA A 63 15.59 3.67 3.32
C ALA A 63 16.11 4.78 4.24
N GLY A 64 15.53 4.94 5.45
CA GLY A 64 15.97 5.92 6.45
C GLY A 64 15.75 7.39 6.05
N LEU A 65 15.06 7.65 4.94
CA LEU A 65 14.68 8.97 4.45
C LEU A 65 13.18 9.18 4.63
N LEU A 66 12.79 10.41 4.97
CA LEU A 66 11.40 10.81 5.08
C LEU A 66 10.86 11.15 3.68
N ASP A 67 9.95 10.33 3.18
CA ASP A 67 9.27 10.50 1.88
C ASP A 67 7.87 11.09 2.07
N LEU A 68 7.69 12.38 1.75
CA LEU A 68 6.40 13.07 1.80
C LEU A 68 5.58 12.93 0.52
N GLY A 69 6.23 12.53 -0.58
CA GLY A 69 5.62 12.38 -1.90
C GLY A 69 4.84 11.08 -2.08
N TYR A 70 4.91 10.17 -1.11
CA TYR A 70 4.25 8.86 -1.13
C TYR A 70 2.74 8.93 -1.48
N ILE A 71 2.02 9.93 -0.95
CA ILE A 71 0.58 10.10 -1.18
C ILE A 71 0.28 10.47 -2.64
N ALA A 72 1.20 11.14 -3.34
CA ALA A 72 1.00 11.51 -4.74
C ALA A 72 0.92 10.27 -5.64
N PHE A 73 1.77 9.26 -5.41
CA PHE A 73 1.72 8.00 -6.16
C PHE A 73 0.45 7.19 -5.88
N TYR A 74 0.01 7.19 -4.62
CA TYR A 74 -1.30 6.64 -4.26
C TYR A 74 -2.43 7.34 -5.02
N ALA A 75 -2.43 8.68 -5.07
CA ALA A 75 -3.45 9.47 -5.75
C ALA A 75 -3.50 9.19 -7.26
N VAL A 76 -2.34 9.07 -7.93
CA VAL A 76 -2.26 8.71 -9.35
C VAL A 76 -2.93 7.36 -9.61
N GLY A 77 -2.57 6.32 -8.83
CA GLY A 77 -3.17 4.99 -8.97
C GLY A 77 -4.68 4.97 -8.69
N ALA A 78 -5.12 5.65 -7.63
CA ALA A 78 -6.53 5.76 -7.27
C ALA A 78 -7.34 6.51 -8.35
N TYR A 79 -6.77 7.56 -8.95
CA TYR A 79 -7.41 8.32 -10.01
C TYR A 79 -7.54 7.52 -11.31
N VAL A 80 -6.49 6.79 -11.70
CA VAL A 80 -6.54 5.87 -12.84
C VAL A 80 -7.60 4.80 -12.62
N TYR A 81 -7.65 4.22 -11.41
CA TYR A 81 -8.68 3.26 -11.03
C TYR A 81 -10.08 3.87 -11.12
N ALA A 82 -10.29 5.07 -10.57
CA ALA A 82 -11.59 5.75 -10.60
C ALA A 82 -12.04 6.06 -12.03
N LEU A 83 -11.14 6.48 -12.92
CA LEU A 83 -11.46 6.74 -14.32
C LEU A 83 -11.85 5.47 -15.07
N LEU A 84 -11.04 4.41 -14.97
CA LEU A 84 -11.26 3.15 -15.68
C LEU A 84 -12.40 2.31 -15.09
N ALA A 85 -12.68 2.43 -13.79
CA ALA A 85 -13.81 1.77 -13.15
C ALA A 85 -15.13 2.52 -13.36
N SER A 86 -15.07 3.81 -13.71
CA SER A 86 -16.28 4.62 -13.95
C SER A 86 -16.83 4.44 -15.38
N PRO A 87 -18.15 4.65 -15.59
CA PRO A 87 -18.75 4.55 -16.91
C PRO A 87 -18.31 5.63 -17.91
N HIS A 88 -17.41 6.56 -17.53
CA HIS A 88 -16.98 7.68 -18.38
C HIS A 88 -16.44 7.24 -19.74
N PHE A 89 -15.77 6.08 -19.79
CA PHE A 89 -15.19 5.54 -21.02
C PHE A 89 -16.04 4.42 -21.66
N ASN A 90 -17.24 4.12 -21.13
CA ASN A 90 -18.04 2.93 -21.49
C ASN A 90 -17.27 1.60 -21.39
N LEU A 91 -16.12 1.60 -20.71
CA LEU A 91 -15.19 0.48 -20.65
C LEU A 91 -15.17 -0.05 -19.22
N HIS A 92 -16.08 -0.95 -18.89
CA HIS A 92 -16.06 -1.66 -17.61
C HIS A 92 -15.00 -2.76 -17.65
N LEU A 93 -13.73 -2.37 -17.48
CA LEU A 93 -12.65 -3.34 -17.37
C LEU A 93 -12.74 -4.08 -16.03
N PRO A 94 -12.44 -5.39 -15.99
CA PRO A 94 -12.39 -6.12 -14.73
C PRO A 94 -11.28 -5.55 -13.84
N PHE A 95 -11.50 -5.58 -12.51
CA PHE A 95 -10.55 -5.14 -11.49
C PHE A 95 -9.10 -5.62 -11.76
N TRP A 96 -8.97 -6.88 -12.16
CA TRP A 96 -7.70 -7.54 -12.44
C TRP A 96 -6.90 -6.95 -13.61
N VAL A 97 -7.56 -6.24 -14.54
CA VAL A 97 -6.90 -5.55 -15.67
C VAL A 97 -6.60 -4.10 -15.31
N ILE A 98 -7.47 -3.46 -14.54
CA ILE A 98 -7.26 -2.08 -14.08
C ILE A 98 -6.05 -2.02 -13.12
N LEU A 99 -5.86 -3.03 -12.28
CA LEU A 99 -4.78 -3.09 -11.30
C LEU A 99 -3.37 -3.00 -11.93
N PRO A 100 -2.97 -3.82 -12.92
CA PRO A 100 -1.68 -3.68 -13.59
C PRO A 100 -1.58 -2.39 -14.40
N ILE A 101 -2.67 -1.88 -14.97
CA ILE A 101 -2.65 -0.59 -15.69
C ILE A 101 -2.37 0.56 -14.73
N ALA A 102 -3.07 0.64 -13.61
CA ALA A 102 -2.85 1.64 -12.58
C ALA A 102 -1.43 1.56 -12.01
N ALA A 103 -0.92 0.34 -11.79
CA ALA A 103 0.46 0.12 -11.36
C ALA A 103 1.49 0.57 -12.41
N ALA A 104 1.25 0.29 -13.69
CA ALA A 104 2.12 0.71 -14.79
C ALA A 104 2.16 2.24 -14.94
N VAL A 105 1.00 2.91 -14.84
CA VAL A 105 0.91 4.37 -14.88
C VAL A 105 1.62 4.99 -13.67
N ALA A 106 1.36 4.48 -12.46
CA ALA A 106 2.06 4.94 -11.26
C ALA A 106 3.58 4.73 -11.37
N CYS A 107 4.03 3.61 -11.91
CA CYS A 107 5.44 3.32 -12.17
C CYS A 107 6.05 4.31 -13.18
N PHE A 108 5.34 4.60 -14.27
CA PHE A 108 5.79 5.56 -15.28
C PHE A 108 6.01 6.96 -14.69
N PHE A 109 5.02 7.48 -13.95
CA PHE A 109 5.18 8.76 -13.24
C PHE A 109 6.25 8.69 -12.15
N GLY A 110 6.37 7.55 -11.45
CA GLY A 110 7.43 7.30 -10.47
C GLY A 110 8.83 7.33 -11.04
N VAL A 111 9.05 6.79 -12.23
CA VAL A 111 10.36 6.84 -12.92
C VAL A 111 10.68 8.25 -13.36
N ILE A 112 9.70 8.96 -13.94
CA ILE A 112 9.89 10.35 -14.40
C ILE A 112 10.24 11.26 -13.23
N LEU A 113 9.54 11.13 -12.11
CA LEU A 113 9.75 11.97 -10.92
C LEU A 113 10.95 11.49 -10.06
N GLY A 114 11.25 10.19 -10.08
CA GLY A 114 12.35 9.57 -9.34
C GLY A 114 13.73 9.79 -9.98
N ALA A 115 13.80 9.88 -11.31
CA ALA A 115 15.05 10.16 -12.03
C ALA A 115 15.73 11.49 -11.62
N PRO A 116 15.02 12.62 -11.44
CA PRO A 116 15.64 13.86 -10.97
C PRO A 116 15.97 13.85 -9.48
N THR A 117 15.21 13.16 -8.63
CA THR A 117 15.44 13.13 -7.17
C THR A 117 16.70 12.34 -6.78
N LEU A 118 17.10 11.36 -7.60
CA LEU A 118 18.33 10.59 -7.37
C LEU A 118 19.61 11.45 -7.41
N LYS A 119 19.54 12.67 -7.96
CA LYS A 119 20.66 13.63 -7.99
C LYS A 119 20.79 14.46 -6.71
N LEU A 120 19.83 14.39 -5.79
CA LEU A 120 19.79 15.13 -4.54
C LEU A 120 20.15 14.21 -3.35
N ARG A 121 20.76 14.76 -2.30
CA ARG A 121 21.12 14.00 -1.09
C ARG A 121 20.26 14.44 0.11
N GLY A 122 19.81 13.47 0.89
CA GLY A 122 19.27 13.62 2.25
C GLY A 122 18.25 14.75 2.41
N ASP A 123 18.69 15.86 3.01
CA ASP A 123 17.84 17.00 3.38
C ASP A 123 17.19 17.71 2.18
N TYR A 124 17.85 17.71 1.02
CA TYR A 124 17.28 18.32 -0.20
C TYR A 124 16.24 17.42 -0.88
N LEU A 125 16.28 16.13 -0.62
CA LEU A 125 15.36 15.15 -1.21
C LEU A 125 13.99 15.23 -0.51
N ALA A 126 13.98 15.35 0.82
CA ALA A 126 12.76 15.53 1.60
C ALA A 126 11.99 16.82 1.24
N ILE A 127 12.72 17.95 1.05
CA ILE A 127 12.10 19.23 0.65
C ILE A 127 11.47 19.16 -0.74
N VAL A 128 12.09 18.44 -1.68
CA VAL A 128 11.57 18.28 -3.05
C VAL A 128 10.33 17.38 -3.12
N THR A 129 10.09 16.56 -2.09
CA THR A 129 8.91 15.69 -2.02
C THR A 129 7.67 16.32 -1.38
N LEU A 130 7.78 17.53 -0.82
CA LEU A 130 6.66 18.35 -0.29
C LEU A 130 5.88 19.02 -1.42
#